data_AF-A0AAV8ZMX8-F1
#
_entry.id   AF-A0AAV8ZMX8-F1
#
_cell.length_a   1.000
_cell.length_b   1.000
_cell.length_c   1.000
_cell.angle_alpha   90.00
_cell.angle_beta   90.00
_cell.angle_gamma   90.00
#
_symmetry.space_group_name_H-M   'P 1'
#
loop_
_entity.id
_entity.type
_entity.pdbx_description
1 polymer ?
#
loop_
_entity_poly.entity_id
_entity_poly.type
_entity_poly.pdbx_seq_one_letter_code
_entity_poly.pdbx_strand_id
1 'polypeptide(L)'
;MSLYDAMFSQYGVKIAQVLVTKPDFYNEETRRNLISTLSELISLNIVPIINTNDAVSPPPQVDEPIGGRPGKRGISLKDNDSLAAMLAAEIQSDLLILMSDVDGIYSKPPWEEGAKFLHTFTSDLRHTIEYGQKSKVGTGGMDSKVNAATWALDRGVSVVICNGMQDKAIKTILSGRKVGTFFTDSSVGGSVPTEVIAENARTGGRILATITSDQRASCIHKLADLLISKQSDILDANQKDLQEATKSGLAKPLLSRLSLTPAKLRNLAVGLHQIADSSHKNVGRVLRRTKLADGLELKQITVPIGVLLVIFESRPDSLPQVAALAIASGNGLLLKGGKEAAHSNKALMELVTESLASIGATNAISLVSTREEIGDLLSMEQHIDLIIPRGSTELVRSIQSQSQHIPVMGHAEGICHVYIDKEADLQKALKIIRDSKCDYPAACNAMETLLVHENLMEGEFFSDICNMLKKEGVTINAGPVLHQMLTFGPPLAKTMKLEYGSLECCVEVVKNIDEAINHIYKYGSGHTDVIVTENNDTAESFQKRIDSACVFHNASSRFADGFRFGLGAEVGISTARIHARGPVGVEGLLTTKWVLNGTDHAAADFSEDGGRTWLHESLPLDE
;
A
#
# COMPACT_ATOMS: atom_id res chain seq x y z
N MET A 1 -40.91 -1.58 22.60
CA MET A 1 -40.35 -1.12 23.88
C MET A 1 -39.71 -2.23 24.69
N SER A 2 -40.40 -3.34 24.98
CA SER A 2 -39.82 -4.48 25.72
C SER A 2 -38.49 -5.00 25.16
N LEU A 3 -38.35 -5.07 23.83
CA LEU A 3 -37.10 -5.46 23.17
C LEU A 3 -35.95 -4.49 23.46
N TYR A 4 -36.21 -3.17 23.38
CA TYR A 4 -35.19 -2.16 23.70
C TYR A 4 -34.78 -2.27 25.16
N ASP A 5 -35.74 -2.44 26.07
CA ASP A 5 -35.45 -2.55 27.51
C ASP A 5 -34.59 -3.78 27.81
N ALA A 6 -34.90 -4.93 27.21
CA ALA A 6 -34.11 -6.16 27.35
C ALA A 6 -32.69 -6.04 26.78
N MET A 7 -32.50 -5.31 25.67
CA MET A 7 -31.19 -5.15 25.04
C MET A 7 -30.31 -4.14 25.78
N PHE A 8 -30.86 -2.97 26.15
CA PHE A 8 -30.09 -1.92 26.83
C PHE A 8 -29.80 -2.24 28.30
N SER A 9 -30.68 -2.98 28.99
CA SER A 9 -30.45 -3.41 30.38
C SER A 9 -29.23 -4.33 30.53
N GLN A 10 -28.87 -5.12 29.52
CA GLN A 10 -27.64 -5.93 29.50
C GLN A 10 -26.37 -5.09 29.63
N TYR A 11 -26.44 -3.82 29.23
CA TYR A 11 -25.35 -2.86 29.31
C TYR A 11 -25.50 -1.85 30.47
N GLY A 12 -26.48 -2.07 31.36
CA GLY A 12 -26.75 -1.16 32.48
C GLY A 12 -27.31 0.19 32.06
N VAL A 13 -27.84 0.31 30.84
CA VAL A 13 -28.39 1.56 30.29
C VAL A 13 -29.90 1.58 30.47
N LYS A 14 -30.43 2.67 31.03
CA LYS A 14 -31.86 2.89 31.16
C LYS A 14 -32.42 3.54 29.90
N ILE A 15 -33.67 3.22 29.57
CA ILE A 15 -34.38 3.84 28.44
C ILE A 15 -35.65 4.54 28.89
N ALA A 16 -36.12 5.52 28.13
CA ALA A 16 -37.43 6.15 28.32
C ALA A 16 -38.13 6.30 26.96
N GLN A 17 -39.45 6.09 26.92
CA GLN A 17 -40.22 6.32 25.71
C GLN A 17 -40.70 7.77 25.66
N VAL A 18 -40.47 8.44 24.54
CA VAL A 18 -41.00 9.78 24.27
C VAL A 18 -41.85 9.70 23.01
N LEU A 19 -43.12 10.06 23.12
CA LEU A 19 -44.04 10.07 22.01
C LEU A 19 -44.23 11.49 21.52
N VAL A 20 -44.05 11.72 20.22
CA VAL A 20 -44.09 13.06 19.61
C VAL A 20 -45.19 13.17 18.56
N THR A 21 -45.67 14.38 18.37
CA THR A 21 -46.71 14.77 17.41
C THR A 21 -46.21 15.93 16.55
N LYS A 22 -46.89 16.22 15.44
CA LYS A 22 -46.51 17.36 14.57
C LYS A 22 -46.41 18.69 15.34
N PRO A 23 -47.37 19.08 16.19
CA PRO A 23 -47.28 20.32 16.98
C PRO A 23 -46.01 20.45 17.83
N ASP A 24 -45.39 19.35 18.27
CA ASP A 24 -44.16 19.38 19.08
C ASP A 24 -42.97 19.98 18.34
N PHE A 25 -43.01 20.07 17.01
CA PHE A 25 -41.96 20.68 16.19
C PHE A 25 -42.32 22.09 15.69
N TYR A 26 -43.62 22.41 15.57
CA TYR A 26 -44.08 23.68 14.99
C TYR A 26 -44.48 24.74 16.02
N ASN A 27 -44.88 24.33 17.22
CA ASN A 27 -45.21 25.26 18.30
C ASN A 27 -43.99 25.48 19.20
N GLU A 28 -43.62 26.76 19.39
CA GLU A 28 -42.45 27.20 20.17
C GLU A 28 -42.43 26.73 21.62
N GLU A 29 -43.59 26.58 22.25
CA GLU A 29 -43.71 26.16 23.64
C GLU A 29 -43.53 24.64 23.78
N THR A 30 -44.25 23.86 22.98
CA THR A 30 -44.15 22.39 22.97
C THR A 30 -42.79 21.92 22.50
N ARG A 31 -42.18 22.62 21.53
CA ARG A 31 -40.81 22.36 21.07
C ARG A 31 -39.77 22.55 22.16
N ARG A 32 -39.86 23.64 22.94
CA ARG A 32 -38.97 23.87 24.09
C ARG A 32 -39.13 22.79 25.14
N ASN A 33 -40.36 22.35 25.41
CA ASN A 33 -40.64 21.28 26.35
C ASN A 33 -40.04 19.94 25.87
N LEU A 34 -40.17 19.61 24.60
CA LEU A 34 -39.56 18.43 23.99
C LEU A 34 -38.03 18.44 24.14
N ILE A 35 -37.37 19.53 23.74
CA ILE A 35 -35.91 19.67 23.83
C ILE A 35 -35.46 19.55 25.29
N SER A 36 -36.11 20.27 26.22
CA SER A 36 -35.78 20.20 27.64
C SER A 36 -35.94 18.79 28.21
N THR A 37 -36.97 18.06 27.79
CA THR A 37 -37.21 16.68 28.23
C THR A 37 -36.10 15.75 27.75
N LEU A 38 -35.70 15.87 26.49
CA LEU A 38 -34.63 15.05 25.92
C LEU A 38 -33.28 15.34 26.55
N SER A 39 -32.95 16.62 26.76
CA SER A 39 -31.73 17.02 27.45
C SER A 39 -31.65 16.48 28.87
N GLU A 40 -32.77 16.49 29.62
CA GLU A 40 -32.81 15.96 30.98
C GLU A 40 -32.71 14.43 31.03
N LEU A 41 -33.33 13.72 30.08
CA LEU A 41 -33.17 12.27 29.98
C LEU A 41 -31.71 11.89 29.72
N ILE A 42 -31.06 12.58 28.79
CA ILE A 42 -29.65 12.35 28.45
C ILE A 42 -28.74 12.69 29.64
N SER A 43 -29.00 13.78 30.37
CA SER A 43 -28.22 14.17 31.57
C SER A 43 -28.32 13.13 32.69
N LEU A 44 -29.44 12.41 32.78
CA LEU A 44 -29.68 11.30 33.70
C LEU A 44 -29.14 9.95 33.18
N ASN A 45 -28.40 9.94 32.07
CA ASN A 45 -27.87 8.75 31.40
C ASN A 45 -28.98 7.77 30.97
N ILE A 46 -30.13 8.32 30.53
CA ILE A 46 -31.28 7.58 30.00
C ILE A 46 -31.36 7.81 28.49
N VAL A 47 -31.43 6.72 27.72
CA VAL A 47 -31.56 6.79 26.26
C VAL A 47 -33.03 6.96 25.87
N PRO A 48 -33.41 8.09 25.22
CA PRO A 48 -34.78 8.30 24.77
C PRO A 48 -35.08 7.48 23.51
N ILE A 49 -36.13 6.67 23.55
CA ILE A 49 -36.71 5.97 22.40
C ILE A 49 -37.91 6.78 21.91
N ILE A 50 -37.77 7.38 20.74
CA ILE A 50 -38.72 8.36 20.22
C ILE A 50 -39.58 7.73 19.12
N ASN A 51 -40.88 7.95 19.17
CA ASN A 51 -41.80 7.50 18.13
C ASN A 51 -42.94 8.50 17.92
N THR A 52 -43.59 8.47 16.76
CA THR A 52 -44.79 9.29 16.53
C THR A 52 -45.98 8.76 17.36
N ASN A 53 -46.81 9.67 17.85
CA ASN A 53 -48.07 9.34 18.48
C ASN A 53 -49.23 9.47 17.49
N ASP A 54 -49.43 8.42 16.70
CA ASP A 54 -50.47 8.43 15.66
C ASP A 54 -51.88 8.45 16.25
N ALA A 55 -52.06 7.99 17.49
CA ALA A 55 -53.37 7.91 18.16
C ALA A 55 -53.98 9.27 18.52
N VAL A 56 -53.16 10.32 18.65
CA VAL A 56 -53.59 11.68 19.00
C VAL A 56 -53.20 12.72 17.94
N SER A 57 -52.63 12.27 16.82
CA SER A 57 -52.28 13.15 15.71
C SER A 57 -53.54 13.57 14.95
N PRO A 58 -53.75 14.88 14.70
CA PRO A 58 -54.89 15.34 13.90
C PRO A 58 -54.83 14.73 12.47
N PRO A 59 -55.98 14.56 11.79
CA PRO A 59 -56.04 14.01 10.44
C PRO A 59 -55.15 14.81 9.47
N PRO A 60 -54.64 14.18 8.40
CA PRO A 60 -53.68 14.80 7.50
C PRO A 60 -54.27 16.08 6.86
N GLN A 61 -53.83 17.24 7.34
CA GLN A 61 -54.07 18.52 6.66
C GLN A 61 -53.16 18.63 5.44
N VAL A 62 -53.67 19.26 4.38
CA VAL A 62 -52.93 19.51 3.13
C VAL A 62 -51.75 20.44 3.42
N ASP A 63 -50.60 20.08 2.86
CA ASP A 63 -49.30 20.72 3.08
C ASP A 63 -49.32 22.20 2.61
N GLU A 64 -49.43 23.17 3.53
CA GLU A 64 -49.21 24.59 3.21
C GLU A 64 -47.72 24.97 3.32
N PRO A 65 -47.19 25.78 2.38
CA PRO A 65 -45.85 26.32 2.47
C PRO A 65 -45.75 27.33 3.63
N ILE A 66 -44.77 27.13 4.52
CA ILE A 66 -44.52 28.05 5.63
C ILE A 66 -44.06 29.41 5.08
N GLY A 67 -44.84 30.45 5.36
CA GLY A 67 -44.51 31.83 5.03
C GLY A 67 -43.29 32.34 5.81
N GLY A 68 -42.40 33.06 5.11
CA GLY A 68 -41.45 33.98 5.76
C GLY A 68 -40.05 34.11 5.13
N ARG A 69 -39.55 33.15 4.34
CA ARG A 69 -38.25 33.27 3.63
C ARG A 69 -38.28 32.51 2.30
N PRO A 70 -37.91 33.12 1.16
CA PRO A 70 -37.96 32.44 -0.12
C PRO A 70 -36.86 31.37 -0.19
N GLY A 71 -37.23 30.09 -0.37
CA GLY A 71 -36.32 29.06 -0.88
C GLY A 71 -36.20 27.72 -0.15
N LYS A 72 -36.67 27.55 1.10
CA LYS A 72 -36.53 26.26 1.82
C LYS A 72 -37.88 25.51 1.90
N ARG A 73 -38.00 24.39 1.17
CA ARG A 73 -39.15 23.47 1.23
C ARG A 73 -39.20 22.77 2.60
N GLY A 74 -40.38 22.69 3.22
CA GLY A 74 -40.58 21.97 4.48
C GLY A 74 -40.44 20.45 4.30
N ILE A 75 -39.92 19.75 5.32
CA ILE A 75 -39.95 18.29 5.39
C ILE A 75 -41.30 17.86 5.96
N SER A 76 -41.95 16.88 5.31
CA SER A 76 -43.24 16.36 5.77
C SER A 76 -43.00 15.26 6.81
N LEU A 77 -43.60 15.40 7.99
CA LEU A 77 -43.54 14.43 9.09
C LEU A 77 -44.43 13.20 8.76
N LYS A 78 -44.05 12.45 7.72
CA LYS A 78 -44.75 11.27 7.19
C LYS A 78 -43.98 9.97 7.38
N ASP A 79 -42.65 10.02 7.50
CA ASP A 79 -41.80 8.84 7.72
C ASP A 79 -40.79 9.05 8.87
N ASN A 80 -40.25 7.95 9.38
CA ASN A 80 -39.28 7.94 10.50
C ASN A 80 -37.99 8.68 10.14
N ASP A 81 -37.60 8.66 8.86
CA ASP A 81 -36.41 9.34 8.34
C ASP A 81 -36.56 10.86 8.52
N SER A 82 -37.70 11.41 8.14
CA SER A 82 -38.04 12.83 8.34
C SER A 82 -38.13 13.20 9.81
N LEU A 83 -38.73 12.35 10.65
CA LEU A 83 -38.79 12.57 12.09
C LEU A 83 -37.39 12.64 12.70
N ALA A 84 -36.51 11.69 12.36
CA ALA A 84 -35.15 11.64 12.86
C ALA A 84 -34.34 12.86 12.42
N ALA A 85 -34.49 13.29 11.16
CA ALA A 85 -33.86 14.50 10.64
C ALA A 85 -34.32 15.77 11.38
N MET A 86 -35.64 15.93 11.56
CA MET A 86 -36.21 17.07 12.30
C MET A 86 -35.71 17.12 13.73
N LEU A 87 -35.78 15.99 14.42
CA LEU A 87 -35.31 15.89 15.80
C LEU A 87 -33.82 16.21 15.92
N ALA A 88 -32.98 15.60 15.09
CA ALA A 88 -31.53 15.79 15.13
C ALA A 88 -31.14 17.26 14.95
N ALA A 89 -31.85 17.99 14.08
CA ALA A 89 -31.63 19.42 13.89
C ALA A 89 -32.08 20.27 15.08
N GLU A 90 -33.22 19.94 15.71
CA GLU A 90 -33.74 20.69 16.86
C GLU A 90 -32.88 20.51 18.11
N ILE A 91 -32.32 19.32 18.33
CA ILE A 91 -31.40 19.06 19.45
C ILE A 91 -29.93 19.35 19.12
N GLN A 92 -29.64 19.84 17.91
CA GLN A 92 -28.28 20.12 17.40
C GLN A 92 -27.33 18.92 17.56
N SER A 93 -27.75 17.75 17.08
CA SER A 93 -26.91 16.55 17.10
C SER A 93 -25.66 16.70 16.24
N ASP A 94 -24.53 16.18 16.71
CA ASP A 94 -23.30 16.13 15.91
C ASP A 94 -23.43 15.20 14.68
N LEU A 95 -24.15 14.08 14.86
CA LEU A 95 -24.27 13.02 13.87
C LEU A 95 -25.67 12.37 13.90
N LEU A 96 -26.27 12.21 12.73
CA LEU A 96 -27.46 11.40 12.49
C LEU A 96 -27.08 10.17 11.65
N ILE A 97 -27.45 8.98 12.12
CA ILE A 97 -27.26 7.72 11.37
C ILE A 97 -28.63 7.19 10.96
N LEU A 98 -28.88 7.12 9.66
CA LEU A 98 -30.07 6.52 9.07
C LEU A 98 -29.74 5.10 8.61
N MET A 99 -30.35 4.10 9.26
CA MET A 99 -30.14 2.69 8.95
C MET A 99 -31.18 2.21 7.92
N SER A 100 -30.72 1.69 6.78
CA SER A 100 -31.54 1.18 5.68
C SER A 100 -31.27 -0.31 5.41
N ASP A 101 -32.03 -0.90 4.51
CA ASP A 101 -31.82 -2.22 3.90
C ASP A 101 -30.77 -2.22 2.76
N VAL A 102 -30.28 -1.06 2.36
CA VAL A 102 -29.23 -0.89 1.35
C VAL A 102 -27.93 -0.40 1.99
N ASP A 103 -26.80 -0.69 1.35
CA ASP A 103 -25.47 -0.29 1.83
C ASP A 103 -25.28 1.22 1.89
N GLY A 104 -26.02 1.99 1.08
CA GLY A 104 -25.88 3.43 0.94
C GLY A 104 -26.47 3.91 -0.38
N ILE A 105 -26.00 5.06 -0.88
CA ILE A 105 -26.43 5.66 -2.13
C ILE A 105 -25.57 5.13 -3.28
N TYR A 106 -26.24 4.77 -4.37
CA TYR A 106 -25.60 4.42 -5.63
C TYR A 106 -25.94 5.47 -6.70
N SER A 107 -25.08 5.64 -7.71
CA SER A 107 -25.30 6.57 -8.83
C SER A 107 -26.51 6.20 -9.69
N LYS A 108 -26.84 4.92 -9.72
CA LYS A 108 -28.00 4.29 -10.38
C LYS A 108 -28.49 3.14 -9.51
N PRO A 109 -29.67 2.55 -9.76
CA PRO A 109 -30.14 1.42 -8.98
C PRO A 109 -29.10 0.29 -8.91
N PRO A 110 -28.84 -0.33 -7.74
CA PRO A 110 -27.71 -1.25 -7.54
C PRO A 110 -27.69 -2.48 -8.47
N TRP A 111 -28.84 -2.84 -9.04
CA TRP A 111 -29.00 -3.97 -9.95
C TRP A 111 -28.75 -3.61 -11.43
N GLU A 112 -28.48 -2.34 -11.74
CA GLU A 112 -28.17 -1.89 -13.09
C GLU A 112 -26.66 -1.90 -13.37
N GLU A 113 -26.29 -2.25 -14.61
CA GLU A 113 -24.90 -2.28 -15.05
C GLU A 113 -24.30 -0.86 -15.04
N GLY A 114 -23.16 -0.69 -14.35
CA GLY A 114 -22.50 0.61 -14.18
C GLY A 114 -22.96 1.41 -12.95
N ALA A 115 -23.77 0.86 -12.05
CA ALA A 115 -24.07 1.47 -10.76
C ALA A 115 -22.80 1.60 -9.89
N LYS A 116 -22.50 2.81 -9.43
CA LYS A 116 -21.35 3.11 -8.56
C LYS A 116 -21.82 3.46 -7.16
N PHE A 117 -21.23 2.83 -6.15
CA PHE A 117 -21.48 3.19 -4.75
C PHE A 117 -20.87 4.55 -4.41
N LEU A 118 -21.61 5.40 -3.72
CA LEU A 118 -21.18 6.74 -3.31
C LEU A 118 -20.92 6.73 -1.81
N HIS A 119 -19.64 6.72 -1.41
CA HIS A 119 -19.26 6.84 0.01
C HIS A 119 -19.49 8.26 0.57
N THR A 120 -19.58 9.27 -0.30
CA THR A 120 -19.79 10.67 0.10
C THR A 120 -20.83 11.31 -0.82
N PHE A 121 -21.77 12.02 -0.23
CA PHE A 121 -22.79 12.79 -0.91
C PHE A 121 -22.59 14.28 -0.60
N THR A 122 -22.49 15.09 -1.65
CA THR A 122 -22.52 16.55 -1.59
C THR A 122 -23.77 17.06 -2.28
N SER A 123 -24.21 18.26 -1.92
CA SER A 123 -25.42 18.90 -2.46
C SER A 123 -25.40 19.02 -4.00
N ASP A 124 -24.22 19.11 -4.62
CA ASP A 124 -24.03 19.16 -6.08
C ASP A 124 -24.35 17.82 -6.79
N LEU A 125 -24.18 16.68 -6.11
CA LEU A 125 -24.39 15.35 -6.70
C LEU A 125 -25.87 14.99 -6.86
N ARG A 126 -26.79 15.78 -6.28
CA ARG A 126 -28.23 15.53 -6.25
C ARG A 126 -28.87 15.41 -7.64
N HIS A 127 -28.33 16.10 -8.64
CA HIS A 127 -28.84 16.06 -10.03
C HIS A 127 -28.30 14.91 -10.87
N THR A 128 -27.35 14.13 -10.34
CA THR A 128 -26.60 13.11 -11.09
C THR A 128 -27.04 11.68 -10.73
N ILE A 129 -27.94 11.52 -9.75
CA ILE A 129 -28.36 10.22 -9.21
C ILE A 129 -29.74 9.84 -9.76
N GLU A 130 -29.83 8.64 -10.34
CA GLU A 130 -31.09 8.05 -10.79
C GLU A 130 -31.65 7.12 -9.70
N TYR A 131 -32.81 7.45 -9.14
CA TYR A 131 -33.45 6.65 -8.08
C TYR A 131 -34.40 5.58 -8.66
N GLY A 132 -34.27 4.34 -8.19
CA GLY A 132 -35.15 3.22 -8.57
C GLY A 132 -36.56 3.28 -7.95
N GLN A 133 -37.48 2.45 -8.45
CA GLN A 133 -38.86 2.37 -7.93
C GLN A 133 -38.92 1.83 -6.48
N LYS A 134 -39.98 2.25 -5.76
CA LYS A 134 -40.24 1.96 -4.34
C LYS A 134 -40.18 0.45 -4.01
N SER A 135 -39.56 0.09 -2.89
CA SER A 135 -39.53 -1.30 -2.40
C SER A 135 -40.91 -1.76 -1.91
N LYS A 136 -41.15 -3.08 -1.92
CA LYS A 136 -42.43 -3.73 -1.57
C LYS A 136 -42.86 -3.60 -0.10
N VAL A 137 -41.96 -3.17 0.80
CA VAL A 137 -42.15 -3.25 2.26
C VAL A 137 -42.01 -1.91 3.00
N GLY A 138 -41.53 -0.85 2.34
CA GLY A 138 -41.33 0.48 2.93
C GLY A 138 -42.31 1.53 2.40
N THR A 139 -42.78 2.44 3.26
CA THR A 139 -43.62 3.59 2.87
C THR A 139 -42.83 4.73 2.21
N GLY A 140 -41.51 4.80 2.44
CA GLY A 140 -40.58 5.78 1.88
C GLY A 140 -39.46 5.12 1.04
N GLY A 141 -39.18 5.68 -0.14
CA GLY A 141 -38.09 5.21 -1.01
C GLY A 141 -36.74 5.87 -0.68
N MET A 142 -35.67 5.52 -1.40
CA MET A 142 -34.34 6.15 -1.20
C MET A 142 -34.37 7.68 -1.33
N ASP A 143 -35.23 8.21 -2.20
CA ASP A 143 -35.45 9.66 -2.33
C ASP A 143 -35.88 10.32 -0.99
N SER A 144 -36.72 9.67 -0.17
CA SER A 144 -37.13 10.27 1.11
C SER A 144 -35.99 10.30 2.12
N LYS A 145 -35.13 9.27 2.14
CA LYS A 145 -33.91 9.24 2.96
C LYS A 145 -32.89 10.30 2.56
N VAL A 146 -32.65 10.46 1.26
CA VAL A 146 -31.75 11.52 0.77
C VAL A 146 -32.31 12.90 1.10
N ASN A 147 -33.62 13.11 0.94
CA ASN A 147 -34.27 14.37 1.29
C ASN A 147 -34.18 14.66 2.80
N ALA A 148 -34.41 13.66 3.66
CA ALA A 148 -34.24 13.77 5.11
C ALA A 148 -32.80 14.10 5.51
N ALA A 149 -31.83 13.37 4.96
CA ALA A 149 -30.42 13.59 5.22
C ALA A 149 -29.94 14.98 4.76
N THR A 150 -30.35 15.42 3.58
CA THR A 150 -30.00 16.75 3.04
C THR A 150 -30.59 17.87 3.91
N TRP A 151 -31.82 17.71 4.40
CA TRP A 151 -32.46 18.72 5.23
C TRP A 151 -31.81 18.88 6.62
N ALA A 152 -31.33 17.77 7.19
CA ALA A 152 -30.57 17.78 8.44
C ALA A 152 -29.18 18.40 8.23
N LEU A 153 -28.52 18.05 7.11
CA LEU A 153 -27.25 18.64 6.69
C LEU A 153 -27.34 20.18 6.54
N ASP A 154 -28.38 20.68 5.87
CA ASP A 154 -28.70 22.11 5.70
C ASP A 154 -28.85 22.89 7.03
N ARG A 155 -28.91 22.18 8.16
CA ARG A 155 -29.07 22.68 9.53
C ARG A 155 -27.88 22.36 10.43
N GLY A 156 -26.76 21.90 9.84
CA GLY A 156 -25.51 21.67 10.53
C GLY A 156 -25.36 20.29 11.19
N VAL A 157 -26.23 19.33 10.88
CA VAL A 157 -26.14 17.96 11.39
C VAL A 157 -25.45 17.08 10.35
N SER A 158 -24.35 16.41 10.72
CA SER A 158 -23.71 15.44 9.82
C SER A 158 -24.58 14.20 9.67
N VAL A 159 -24.73 13.64 8.47
CA VAL A 159 -25.61 12.47 8.25
C VAL A 159 -24.87 11.31 7.60
N VAL A 160 -25.14 10.09 8.04
CA VAL A 160 -24.71 8.85 7.38
C VAL A 160 -25.93 7.99 7.06
N ILE A 161 -26.03 7.50 5.83
CA ILE A 161 -26.97 6.43 5.45
C ILE A 161 -26.18 5.13 5.30
N CYS A 162 -26.51 4.09 6.06
CA CYS A 162 -25.82 2.79 6.01
C CYS A 162 -26.76 1.60 6.10
N ASN A 163 -26.26 0.39 5.83
CA ASN A 163 -27.02 -0.84 6.00
C ASN A 163 -27.18 -1.19 7.48
N GLY A 164 -28.43 -1.34 7.93
CA GLY A 164 -28.77 -1.67 9.30
C GLY A 164 -28.39 -3.09 9.73
N MET A 165 -28.18 -3.99 8.76
CA MET A 165 -27.79 -5.38 8.99
C MET A 165 -26.27 -5.59 9.03
N GLN A 166 -25.48 -4.54 8.73
CA GLN A 166 -24.03 -4.62 8.72
C GLN A 166 -23.47 -4.73 10.15
N ASP A 167 -22.61 -5.73 10.39
CA ASP A 167 -21.99 -5.93 11.70
C ASP A 167 -21.20 -4.70 12.14
N LYS A 168 -21.38 -4.28 13.40
CA LYS A 168 -20.70 -3.14 14.03
C LYS A 168 -20.77 -1.83 13.23
N ALA A 169 -21.81 -1.61 12.42
CA ALA A 169 -21.96 -0.41 11.59
C ALA A 169 -21.74 0.90 12.37
N ILE A 170 -22.42 1.07 13.51
CA ILE A 170 -22.34 2.28 14.35
C ILE A 170 -20.90 2.50 14.87
N LYS A 171 -20.24 1.46 15.40
CA LYS A 171 -18.85 1.58 15.89
C LYS A 171 -17.89 1.96 14.77
N THR A 172 -18.11 1.42 13.58
CA THR A 172 -17.27 1.64 12.41
C THR A 172 -17.41 3.08 11.89
N ILE A 173 -18.64 3.60 11.85
CA ILE A 173 -18.93 5.00 11.51
C ILE A 173 -18.26 5.95 12.51
N LEU A 174 -18.42 5.69 13.82
CA LEU A 174 -17.81 6.52 14.87
C LEU A 174 -16.27 6.49 14.85
N SER A 175 -15.67 5.43 14.32
CA SER A 175 -14.22 5.34 14.12
C SER A 175 -13.71 6.07 12.86
N GLY A 176 -14.60 6.69 12.08
CA GLY A 176 -14.26 7.48 10.88
C GLY A 176 -14.08 6.65 9.61
N ARG A 177 -14.45 5.37 9.60
CA ARG A 177 -14.37 4.51 8.41
C ARG A 177 -15.56 4.75 7.47
N LYS A 178 -15.34 4.56 6.17
CA LYS A 178 -16.32 4.79 5.09
C LYS A 178 -17.39 3.68 5.02
N VAL A 179 -18.25 3.62 6.03
CA VAL A 179 -19.44 2.75 6.03
C VAL A 179 -20.67 3.56 5.65
N GLY A 180 -21.34 3.12 4.59
CA GLY A 180 -22.46 3.85 4.03
C GLY A 180 -22.06 5.09 3.25
N THR A 181 -23.00 6.00 3.11
CA THR A 181 -22.83 7.30 2.44
C THR A 181 -22.85 8.41 3.47
N PHE A 182 -21.75 9.14 3.57
CA PHE A 182 -21.61 10.33 4.42
C PHE A 182 -22.05 11.59 3.67
N PHE A 183 -22.93 12.38 4.29
CA PHE A 183 -23.45 13.64 3.75
C PHE A 183 -22.63 14.81 4.29
N THR A 184 -22.11 15.65 3.40
CA THR A 184 -21.31 16.81 3.78
C THR A 184 -21.53 18.02 2.87
N ASP A 185 -21.63 19.21 3.47
CA ASP A 185 -21.71 20.51 2.79
C ASP A 185 -20.34 21.04 2.39
N SER A 186 -19.27 20.49 2.97
CA SER A 186 -17.95 20.72 2.42
C SER A 186 -17.89 19.99 1.09
N SER A 187 -17.82 20.72 -0.02
CA SER A 187 -17.14 20.19 -1.19
C SER A 187 -15.78 19.77 -0.67
N VAL A 188 -15.57 18.47 -0.44
CA VAL A 188 -14.29 17.97 0.04
C VAL A 188 -13.29 18.53 -0.94
N GLY A 189 -12.44 19.45 -0.46
CA GLY A 189 -11.51 20.15 -1.31
C GLY A 189 -10.67 19.12 -2.06
N GLY A 190 -10.94 18.98 -3.36
CA GLY A 190 -10.04 18.45 -4.37
C GLY A 190 -9.46 17.03 -4.20
N SER A 191 -9.97 16.14 -3.33
CA SER A 191 -9.52 14.75 -3.37
C SER A 191 -10.44 13.93 -4.26
N VAL A 192 -9.98 13.67 -5.48
CA VAL A 192 -10.55 12.64 -6.36
C VAL A 192 -10.67 11.34 -5.56
N PRO A 193 -11.82 10.64 -5.54
CA PRO A 193 -11.96 9.37 -4.85
C PRO A 193 -10.87 8.40 -5.27
N THR A 194 -10.31 7.66 -4.34
CA THR A 194 -9.17 6.78 -4.60
C THR A 194 -9.46 5.69 -5.62
N GLU A 195 -10.70 5.23 -5.74
CA GLU A 195 -11.16 4.34 -6.81
C GLU A 195 -10.99 4.98 -8.19
N VAL A 196 -11.30 6.27 -8.31
CA VAL A 196 -11.09 7.03 -9.55
C VAL A 196 -9.60 7.23 -9.82
N ILE A 197 -8.79 7.47 -8.79
CA ILE A 197 -7.32 7.55 -8.94
C ILE A 197 -6.76 6.21 -9.42
N ALA A 198 -7.21 5.10 -8.85
CA ALA A 198 -6.77 3.76 -9.24
C ALA A 198 -7.19 3.40 -10.67
N GLU A 199 -8.42 3.73 -11.07
CA GLU A 199 -8.89 3.52 -12.45
C GLU A 199 -8.16 4.41 -13.46
N ASN A 200 -7.83 5.64 -13.05
CA ASN A 200 -6.99 6.54 -13.84
C ASN A 200 -5.58 5.97 -14.03
N ALA A 201 -4.96 5.43 -12.97
CA ALA A 201 -3.67 4.77 -13.05
C ALA A 201 -3.72 3.55 -13.97
N ARG A 202 -4.80 2.75 -13.92
CA ARG A 202 -5.04 1.62 -14.82
C ARG A 202 -5.15 2.05 -16.28
N THR A 203 -5.93 3.10 -16.55
CA THR A 203 -6.10 3.64 -17.90
C THR A 203 -4.80 4.25 -18.42
N GLY A 204 -4.09 5.02 -17.59
CA GLY A 204 -2.79 5.59 -17.95
C GLY A 204 -1.70 4.52 -18.16
N GLY A 205 -1.70 3.45 -17.35
CA GLY A 205 -0.82 2.29 -17.54
C GLY A 205 -1.02 1.62 -18.90
N ARG A 206 -2.26 1.50 -19.38
CA ARG A 206 -2.55 0.99 -20.74
C ARG A 206 -1.95 1.89 -21.83
N ILE A 207 -1.94 3.21 -21.64
CA ILE A 207 -1.26 4.14 -22.54
C ILE A 207 0.25 3.87 -22.50
N LEU A 208 0.86 3.79 -21.31
CA LEU A 208 2.29 3.50 -21.15
C LEU A 208 2.70 2.15 -21.77
N ALA A 209 1.83 1.15 -21.72
CA ALA A 209 2.04 -0.17 -22.31
C ALA A 209 1.98 -0.18 -23.85
N THR A 210 1.29 0.78 -24.47
CA THR A 210 1.04 0.82 -25.93
C THR A 210 1.95 1.76 -26.69
N ILE A 211 2.51 2.79 -26.03
CA ILE A 211 3.52 3.66 -26.63
C ILE A 211 4.84 2.91 -26.91
N THR A 212 5.68 3.53 -27.73
CA THR A 212 7.00 2.98 -28.08
C THR A 212 7.97 3.00 -26.89
N SER A 213 8.99 2.14 -26.95
CA SER A 213 10.11 2.16 -26.00
C SER A 213 10.77 3.54 -25.92
N ASP A 214 10.94 4.20 -27.05
CA ASP A 214 11.68 5.46 -27.15
C ASP A 214 10.89 6.61 -26.52
N GLN A 215 9.56 6.58 -26.61
CA GLN A 215 8.69 7.51 -25.90
C GLN A 215 8.76 7.31 -24.38
N ARG A 216 8.76 6.05 -23.89
CA ARG A 216 8.96 5.77 -22.46
C ARG A 216 10.33 6.25 -21.99
N ALA A 217 11.40 5.92 -22.72
CA ALA A 217 12.76 6.34 -22.40
C ALA A 217 12.88 7.87 -22.38
N SER A 218 12.38 8.56 -23.40
CA SER A 218 12.39 10.02 -23.46
C SER A 218 11.64 10.68 -22.29
N CYS A 219 10.54 10.09 -21.83
CA CYS A 219 9.82 10.55 -20.64
C CYS A 219 10.70 10.45 -19.38
N ILE A 220 11.45 9.34 -19.23
CA ILE A 220 12.34 9.11 -18.09
C ILE A 220 13.56 10.04 -18.14
N HIS A 221 14.17 10.25 -19.32
CA HIS A 221 15.25 11.25 -19.49
C HIS A 221 14.78 12.64 -19.07
N LYS A 222 13.57 13.05 -19.50
CA LYS A 222 12.99 14.33 -19.09
C LYS A 222 12.82 14.43 -17.57
N LEU A 223 12.37 13.36 -16.92
CA LEU A 223 12.26 13.33 -15.46
C LEU A 223 13.63 13.48 -14.78
N ALA A 224 14.67 12.82 -15.29
CA ALA A 224 16.04 12.95 -14.80
C ALA A 224 16.56 14.39 -14.92
N ASP A 225 16.33 15.04 -16.07
CA ASP A 225 16.72 16.44 -16.31
C ASP A 225 15.96 17.41 -15.39
N LEU A 226 14.69 17.13 -15.11
CA LEU A 226 13.87 17.91 -14.19
C LEU A 226 14.40 17.84 -12.75
N LEU A 227 14.87 16.67 -12.29
CA LEU A 227 15.47 16.53 -10.95
C LEU A 227 16.68 17.47 -10.75
N ILE A 228 17.45 17.72 -11.80
CA ILE A 228 18.64 18.58 -11.76
C ILE A 228 18.26 20.05 -11.96
N SER A 229 17.43 20.36 -12.95
CA SER A 229 17.05 21.74 -13.26
C SER A 229 16.15 22.37 -12.18
N LYS A 230 15.35 21.56 -11.46
CA LYS A 230 14.48 21.99 -10.35
C LYS A 230 15.06 21.66 -8.97
N GLN A 231 16.37 21.40 -8.88
CA GLN A 231 17.03 20.98 -7.65
C GLN A 231 16.76 21.91 -6.46
N SER A 232 16.76 23.24 -6.68
CA SER A 232 16.47 24.23 -5.63
C SER A 232 15.11 24.00 -4.99
N ASP A 233 14.08 23.84 -5.83
CA ASP A 233 12.69 23.76 -5.41
C ASP A 233 12.45 22.47 -4.60
N ILE A 234 13.08 21.36 -5.02
CA ILE A 234 13.04 20.07 -4.32
C ILE A 234 13.69 20.19 -2.93
N LEU A 235 14.87 20.82 -2.84
CA LEU A 235 15.60 20.95 -1.59
C LEU A 235 14.89 21.90 -0.61
N ASP A 236 14.28 22.97 -1.12
CA ASP A 236 13.46 23.89 -0.31
C ASP A 236 12.21 23.18 0.25
N ALA A 237 11.56 22.32 -0.54
CA ALA A 237 10.46 21.49 -0.07
C ALA A 237 10.92 20.49 1.01
N ASN A 238 12.04 19.82 0.78
CA ASN A 238 12.62 18.86 1.73
C ASN A 238 13.06 19.53 3.05
N GLN A 239 13.54 20.77 2.97
CA GLN A 239 13.93 21.51 4.15
C GLN A 239 12.74 21.81 5.08
N LYS A 240 11.53 22.02 4.52
CA LYS A 240 10.29 22.17 5.30
C LYS A 240 9.92 20.87 6.01
N ASP A 241 9.93 19.75 5.28
CA ASP A 241 9.68 18.42 5.84
C ASP A 241 10.66 18.10 6.99
N LEU A 242 11.97 18.35 6.81
CA LEU A 242 12.99 18.12 7.84
C LEU A 242 12.76 18.98 9.09
N GLN A 243 12.33 20.24 8.93
CA GLN A 243 12.02 21.12 10.06
C GLN A 243 10.78 20.64 10.82
N GLU A 244 9.72 20.26 10.12
CA GLU A 244 8.49 19.73 10.72
C GLU A 244 8.76 18.40 11.43
N ALA A 245 9.48 17.47 10.79
CA ALA A 245 9.85 16.17 11.34
C ALA A 245 10.78 16.28 12.57
N THR A 246 11.69 17.26 12.57
CA THR A 246 12.54 17.53 13.74
C THR A 246 11.71 18.07 14.90
N LYS A 247 10.75 18.97 14.63
CA LYS A 247 9.84 19.50 15.66
C LYS A 247 8.90 18.43 16.22
N SER A 248 8.45 17.48 15.40
CA SER A 248 7.60 16.37 15.83
C SER A 248 8.36 15.25 16.54
N GLY A 249 9.69 15.37 16.68
CA GLY A 249 10.51 14.38 17.39
C GLY A 249 10.76 13.08 16.61
N LEU A 250 10.76 13.13 15.26
CA LEU A 250 11.04 11.96 14.43
C LEU A 250 12.44 11.39 14.74
N ALA A 251 12.54 10.05 14.83
CA ALA A 251 13.79 9.39 15.17
C ALA A 251 14.91 9.70 14.15
N LYS A 252 16.15 9.85 14.63
CA LYS A 252 17.33 10.18 13.80
C LYS A 252 17.50 9.29 12.55
N PRO A 253 17.30 7.95 12.61
CA PRO A 253 17.42 7.11 11.41
C PRO A 253 16.40 7.45 10.32
N LEU A 254 15.17 7.82 10.71
CA LEU A 254 14.13 8.23 9.76
C LEU A 254 14.40 9.62 9.18
N LEU A 255 14.94 10.56 9.98
CA LEU A 255 15.40 11.87 9.48
C LEU A 255 16.50 11.74 8.42
N SER A 256 17.47 10.82 8.62
CA SER A 256 18.54 10.56 7.65
C SER A 256 17.99 10.02 6.32
N ARG A 257 16.97 9.15 6.39
CA ARG A 257 16.26 8.64 5.21
C ARG A 257 15.46 9.75 4.50
N LEU A 258 14.82 10.63 5.27
CA LEU A 258 13.99 11.74 4.78
C LEU A 258 14.81 12.81 4.05
N SER A 259 16.07 13.02 4.44
CA SER A 259 16.91 14.07 3.87
C SER A 259 17.28 13.82 2.41
N LEU A 260 17.03 14.81 1.56
CA LEU A 260 17.52 14.90 0.19
C LEU A 260 18.73 15.82 0.12
N THR A 261 19.71 15.45 -0.70
CA THR A 261 20.93 16.24 -0.92
C THR A 261 21.21 16.40 -2.41
N PRO A 262 21.99 17.41 -2.84
CA PRO A 262 22.41 17.54 -4.23
C PRO A 262 23.13 16.29 -4.77
N ALA A 263 23.84 15.55 -3.92
CA ALA A 263 24.48 14.30 -4.31
C ALA A 263 23.44 13.19 -4.56
N LYS A 264 22.43 13.06 -3.68
CA LYS A 264 21.34 12.10 -3.88
C LYS A 264 20.57 12.37 -5.17
N LEU A 265 20.23 13.64 -5.45
CA LEU A 265 19.48 14.01 -6.66
C LEU A 265 20.29 13.73 -7.94
N ARG A 266 21.61 13.97 -7.94
CA ARG A 266 22.49 13.59 -9.06
C ARG A 266 22.54 12.08 -9.27
N ASN A 267 22.69 11.31 -8.20
CA ASN A 267 22.71 9.85 -8.29
C ASN A 267 21.36 9.30 -8.80
N LEU A 268 20.25 9.90 -8.37
CA LEU A 268 18.91 9.57 -8.88
C LEU A 268 18.80 9.83 -10.38
N ALA A 269 19.24 11.01 -10.85
CA ALA A 269 19.21 11.33 -12.28
C ALA A 269 20.05 10.34 -13.12
N VAL A 270 21.25 9.97 -12.64
CA VAL A 270 22.09 8.95 -13.29
C VAL A 270 21.37 7.59 -13.34
N GLY A 271 20.77 7.15 -12.24
CA GLY A 271 20.00 5.90 -12.21
C GLY A 271 18.81 5.93 -13.17
N LEU A 272 18.09 7.06 -13.26
CA LEU A 272 16.98 7.23 -14.20
C LEU A 272 17.43 7.15 -15.66
N HIS A 273 18.57 7.76 -16.02
CA HIS A 273 19.14 7.61 -17.36
C HIS A 273 19.47 6.15 -17.67
N GLN A 274 20.11 5.43 -16.74
CA GLN A 274 20.41 4.01 -16.92
C GLN A 274 19.14 3.16 -17.13
N ILE A 275 18.04 3.45 -16.42
CA ILE A 275 16.76 2.78 -16.65
C ILE A 275 16.24 3.09 -18.05
N ALA A 276 16.26 4.36 -18.46
CA ALA A 276 15.80 4.76 -19.80
C ALA A 276 16.58 4.01 -20.89
N ASP A 277 17.91 4.06 -20.84
CA ASP A 277 18.83 3.49 -21.84
C ASP A 277 18.77 1.96 -21.92
N SER A 278 18.49 1.28 -20.79
CA SER A 278 18.44 -0.19 -20.73
C SER A 278 17.04 -0.78 -20.96
N SER A 279 15.98 0.04 -20.97
CA SER A 279 14.60 -0.46 -20.93
C SER A 279 13.95 -0.77 -22.29
N HIS A 280 14.61 -0.47 -23.40
CA HIS A 280 13.99 -0.52 -24.73
C HIS A 280 13.41 -1.89 -25.11
N LYS A 281 14.06 -2.98 -24.71
CA LYS A 281 13.66 -4.35 -25.05
C LYS A 281 12.80 -5.04 -24.00
N ASN A 282 12.36 -4.36 -22.94
CA ASN A 282 11.72 -5.01 -21.80
C ASN A 282 10.25 -5.37 -22.04
N VAL A 283 9.44 -4.41 -22.50
CA VAL A 283 7.99 -4.62 -22.74
C VAL A 283 7.77 -5.20 -24.13
N GLY A 284 7.04 -6.31 -24.24
CA GLY A 284 6.74 -6.97 -25.52
C GLY A 284 7.83 -7.93 -26.01
N ARG A 285 8.84 -8.22 -25.18
CA ARG A 285 9.92 -9.18 -25.48
C ARG A 285 9.35 -10.57 -25.70
N VAL A 286 9.75 -11.24 -26.79
CA VAL A 286 9.38 -12.63 -27.05
C VAL A 286 10.29 -13.55 -26.25
N LEU A 287 9.73 -14.32 -25.32
CA LEU A 287 10.46 -15.28 -24.48
C LEU A 287 10.45 -16.69 -25.08
N ARG A 288 9.36 -17.04 -25.77
CA ARG A 288 9.20 -18.33 -26.47
C ARG A 288 8.44 -18.12 -27.76
N ARG A 289 8.81 -18.87 -28.77
CA ARG A 289 8.16 -18.88 -30.07
C ARG A 289 8.08 -20.31 -30.58
N THR A 290 6.89 -20.79 -30.91
CA THR A 290 6.66 -22.18 -31.31
C THR A 290 5.68 -22.22 -32.48
N LYS A 291 6.07 -22.89 -33.56
CA LYS A 291 5.15 -23.30 -34.62
C LYS A 291 4.38 -24.52 -34.14
N LEU A 292 3.12 -24.33 -33.74
CA LEU A 292 2.29 -25.43 -33.25
C LEU A 292 1.81 -26.30 -34.41
N ALA A 293 1.44 -25.70 -35.53
CA ALA A 293 1.02 -26.35 -36.76
C ALA A 293 1.28 -25.43 -37.96
N ASP A 294 0.99 -25.88 -39.18
CA ASP A 294 1.11 -24.99 -40.33
C ASP A 294 0.11 -23.84 -40.26
N GLY A 295 0.59 -22.60 -40.40
CA GLY A 295 -0.23 -21.40 -40.19
C GLY A 295 -0.69 -21.14 -38.75
N LEU A 296 -0.16 -21.86 -37.74
CA LEU A 296 -0.49 -21.69 -36.32
C LEU A 296 0.77 -21.45 -35.47
N GLU A 297 0.97 -20.20 -35.05
CA GLU A 297 2.16 -19.75 -34.34
C GLU A 297 1.84 -19.23 -32.93
N LEU A 298 2.51 -19.77 -31.93
CA LEU A 298 2.38 -19.40 -30.52
C LEU A 298 3.61 -18.60 -30.07
N LYS A 299 3.38 -17.46 -29.41
CA LYS A 299 4.41 -16.64 -28.76
C LYS A 299 4.10 -16.47 -27.27
N GLN A 300 5.10 -16.58 -26.42
CA GLN A 300 5.04 -16.07 -25.05
C GLN A 300 5.77 -14.73 -25.01
N ILE A 301 5.10 -13.65 -24.63
CA ILE A 301 5.69 -12.31 -24.59
C ILE A 301 5.60 -11.68 -23.20
N THR A 302 6.53 -10.77 -22.88
CA THR A 302 6.47 -9.96 -21.66
C THR A 302 5.40 -8.87 -21.79
N VAL A 303 4.71 -8.60 -20.70
CA VAL A 303 3.71 -7.52 -20.57
C VAL A 303 3.81 -6.89 -19.17
N PRO A 304 3.37 -5.64 -18.99
CA PRO A 304 3.28 -5.03 -17.67
C PRO A 304 2.39 -5.86 -16.74
N ILE A 305 2.65 -5.80 -15.44
CA ILE A 305 1.77 -6.43 -14.43
C ILE A 305 0.38 -5.78 -14.44
N GLY A 306 0.32 -4.45 -14.54
CA GLY A 306 -0.92 -3.67 -14.51
C GLY A 306 -0.74 -2.39 -13.71
N VAL A 307 -1.31 -2.35 -12.50
CA VAL A 307 -1.21 -1.22 -11.56
C VAL A 307 -0.43 -1.64 -10.32
N LEU A 308 0.59 -0.87 -10.00
CA LEU A 308 1.43 -1.05 -8.83
C LEU A 308 0.97 -0.09 -7.71
N LEU A 309 0.95 -0.56 -6.47
CA LEU A 309 0.83 0.30 -5.28
C LEU A 309 2.14 0.27 -4.50
N VAL A 310 2.85 1.39 -4.47
CA VAL A 310 4.09 1.53 -3.70
C VAL A 310 3.79 2.34 -2.43
N ILE A 311 3.99 1.71 -1.27
CA ILE A 311 3.80 2.33 0.04
C ILE A 311 5.18 2.53 0.67
N PHE A 312 5.54 3.77 0.99
CA PHE A 312 6.89 4.07 1.46
C PHE A 312 6.94 5.10 2.60
N GLU A 313 7.90 4.91 3.50
CA GLU A 313 8.10 5.75 4.69
C GLU A 313 9.46 6.42 4.69
N SER A 314 9.44 7.73 4.95
CA SER A 314 10.60 8.60 5.16
C SER A 314 11.65 8.50 4.06
N ARG A 315 11.24 8.22 2.82
CA ARG A 315 12.13 8.02 1.66
C ARG A 315 11.59 8.73 0.41
N PRO A 316 11.65 10.07 0.37
CA PRO A 316 11.17 10.82 -0.79
C PRO A 316 11.98 10.49 -2.07
N ASP A 317 13.23 10.06 -1.93
CA ASP A 317 14.08 9.59 -3.03
C ASP A 317 13.53 8.35 -3.75
N SER A 318 12.71 7.54 -3.09
CA SER A 318 12.09 6.36 -3.71
C SER A 318 11.06 6.76 -4.79
N LEU A 319 10.37 7.90 -4.64
CA LEU A 319 9.30 8.32 -5.55
C LEU A 319 9.74 8.40 -7.02
N PRO A 320 10.78 9.17 -7.41
CA PRO A 320 11.24 9.22 -8.79
C PRO A 320 11.77 7.88 -9.31
N GLN A 321 12.40 7.07 -8.45
CA GLN A 321 12.91 5.74 -8.85
C GLN A 321 11.77 4.81 -9.26
N VAL A 322 10.77 4.66 -8.41
CA VAL A 322 9.65 3.75 -8.69
C VAL A 322 8.76 4.28 -9.81
N ALA A 323 8.63 5.61 -9.95
CA ALA A 323 7.96 6.21 -11.09
C ALA A 323 8.68 5.88 -12.40
N ALA A 324 10.00 6.03 -12.46
CA ALA A 324 10.79 5.69 -13.64
C ALA A 324 10.71 4.19 -13.98
N LEU A 325 10.78 3.31 -12.99
CA LEU A 325 10.61 1.87 -13.17
C LEU A 325 9.20 1.53 -13.69
N ALA A 326 8.15 2.16 -13.16
CA ALA A 326 6.77 1.96 -13.63
C ALA A 326 6.59 2.46 -15.07
N ILE A 327 7.14 3.63 -15.42
CA ILE A 327 7.15 4.13 -16.79
C ILE A 327 7.85 3.15 -17.71
N ALA A 328 9.08 2.73 -17.38
CA ALA A 328 9.89 1.82 -18.19
C ALA A 328 9.22 0.46 -18.42
N SER A 329 8.52 -0.05 -17.41
CA SER A 329 7.79 -1.33 -17.46
C SER A 329 6.37 -1.20 -18.02
N GLY A 330 5.89 0.01 -18.32
CA GLY A 330 4.54 0.22 -18.86
C GLY A 330 3.42 0.02 -17.85
N ASN A 331 3.69 0.16 -16.55
CA ASN A 331 2.72 -0.02 -15.47
C ASN A 331 2.07 1.31 -15.05
N GLY A 332 0.81 1.25 -14.61
CA GLY A 332 0.21 2.30 -13.79
C GLY A 332 0.78 2.25 -12.37
N LEU A 333 0.80 3.39 -11.66
CA LEU A 333 1.41 3.48 -10.34
C LEU A 333 0.61 4.38 -9.39
N LEU A 334 0.28 3.81 -8.24
CA LEU A 334 -0.22 4.52 -7.07
C LEU A 334 0.90 4.63 -6.04
N LEU A 335 1.11 5.84 -5.54
CA LEU A 335 2.14 6.14 -4.55
C LEU A 335 1.48 6.54 -3.25
N LYS A 336 1.84 5.89 -2.15
CA LYS A 336 1.42 6.29 -0.81
C LYS A 336 2.64 6.56 0.06
N GLY A 337 3.00 7.83 0.15
CA GLY A 337 4.08 8.31 1.01
C GLY A 337 3.64 8.50 2.47
N GLY A 338 4.64 8.49 3.36
CA GLY A 338 4.53 8.94 4.75
C GLY A 338 4.17 10.43 4.86
N LYS A 339 3.53 10.80 5.99
CA LYS A 339 3.09 12.18 6.26
C LYS A 339 4.26 13.15 6.45
N GLU A 340 5.38 12.63 6.92
CA GLU A 340 6.63 13.35 7.19
C GLU A 340 7.38 13.82 5.94
N ALA A 341 7.02 13.32 4.76
CA ALA A 341 7.64 13.67 3.48
C ALA A 341 6.65 14.38 2.52
N ALA A 342 5.59 14.99 3.07
CA ALA A 342 4.47 15.50 2.27
C ALA A 342 4.90 16.58 1.27
N HIS A 343 5.76 17.53 1.69
CA HIS A 343 6.21 18.62 0.82
C HIS A 343 7.14 18.09 -0.29
N SER A 344 8.09 17.22 0.06
CA SER A 344 9.03 16.60 -0.88
C SER A 344 8.31 15.73 -1.91
N ASN A 345 7.40 14.87 -1.46
CA ASN A 345 6.65 13.97 -2.34
C ASN A 345 5.77 14.75 -3.32
N LYS A 346 5.16 15.86 -2.86
CA LYS A 346 4.39 16.74 -3.74
C LYS A 346 5.28 17.37 -4.82
N ALA A 347 6.41 17.96 -4.44
CA ALA A 347 7.34 18.58 -5.38
C ALA A 347 7.86 17.57 -6.41
N LEU A 348 8.22 16.36 -5.97
CA LEU A 348 8.68 15.30 -6.88
C LEU A 348 7.56 14.77 -7.80
N MET A 349 6.33 14.64 -7.29
CA MET A 349 5.18 14.21 -8.08
C MET A 349 4.81 15.23 -9.18
N GLU A 350 5.00 16.52 -8.93
CA GLU A 350 4.82 17.57 -9.94
C GLU A 350 5.78 17.37 -11.12
N LEU A 351 7.04 17.02 -10.85
CA LEU A 351 8.02 16.70 -11.91
C LEU A 351 7.65 15.42 -12.69
N VAL A 352 7.16 14.39 -11.99
CA VAL A 352 6.68 13.16 -12.64
C VAL A 352 5.50 13.49 -13.57
N THR A 353 4.56 14.29 -13.11
CA THR A 353 3.40 14.72 -13.91
C THR A 353 3.84 15.51 -15.14
N GLU A 354 4.79 16.44 -14.98
CA GLU A 354 5.35 17.22 -16.09
C GLU A 354 6.07 16.34 -17.13
N SER A 355 6.74 15.27 -16.68
CA SER A 355 7.37 14.29 -17.58
C SER A 355 6.32 13.51 -18.38
N LEU A 356 5.29 12.97 -17.71
CA LEU A 356 4.21 12.19 -18.31
C LEU A 356 3.32 12.99 -19.28
N ALA A 357 3.23 14.31 -19.09
CA ALA A 357 2.49 15.19 -19.99
C ALA A 357 3.02 15.13 -21.43
N SER A 358 4.32 14.87 -21.62
CA SER A 358 4.94 14.76 -22.96
C SER A 358 4.45 13.57 -23.78
N ILE A 359 3.89 12.55 -23.12
CA ILE A 359 3.41 11.30 -23.74
C ILE A 359 1.90 11.09 -23.55
N GLY A 360 1.17 12.11 -23.07
CA GLY A 360 -0.28 12.05 -22.88
C GLY A 360 -0.75 11.10 -21.77
N ALA A 361 0.12 10.78 -20.80
CA ALA A 361 -0.14 9.78 -19.76
C ALA A 361 -0.08 10.38 -18.33
N THR A 362 -0.46 11.64 -18.14
CA THR A 362 -0.37 12.37 -16.86
C THR A 362 -1.01 11.64 -15.69
N ASN A 363 -2.07 10.87 -15.95
CA ASN A 363 -2.84 10.16 -14.94
C ASN A 363 -2.33 8.73 -14.67
N ALA A 364 -1.27 8.28 -15.35
CA ALA A 364 -0.72 6.93 -15.16
C ALA A 364 -0.07 6.75 -13.79
N ILE A 365 0.45 7.84 -13.20
CA ILE A 365 1.08 7.84 -11.89
C ILE A 365 0.36 8.85 -11.02
N SER A 366 0.04 8.48 -9.79
CA SER A 366 -0.67 9.36 -8.86
C SER A 366 -0.22 9.17 -7.42
N LEU A 367 -0.13 10.29 -6.70
CA LEU A 367 0.13 10.31 -5.26
C LEU A 367 -1.19 10.27 -4.50
N VAL A 368 -1.42 9.18 -3.77
CA VAL A 368 -2.59 9.00 -2.92
C VAL A 368 -2.50 9.92 -1.70
N SER A 369 -3.64 10.50 -1.31
CA SER A 369 -3.75 11.40 -0.17
C SER A 369 -3.25 10.75 1.11
N THR A 370 -2.57 11.52 1.97
CA THR A 370 -2.12 11.05 3.28
C THR A 370 -3.26 10.80 4.27
N ARG A 371 -4.48 11.27 3.95
CA ARG A 371 -5.69 11.02 4.74
C ARG A 371 -6.29 9.64 4.52
N GLU A 372 -5.96 9.00 3.40
CA GLU A 372 -6.48 7.68 3.11
C GLU A 372 -5.76 6.62 3.91
N GLU A 373 -6.55 5.72 4.49
CA GLU A 373 -6.03 4.61 5.24
C GLU A 373 -5.43 3.58 4.29
N ILE A 374 -4.28 3.02 4.68
CA ILE A 374 -3.63 1.96 3.91
C ILE A 374 -4.60 0.78 3.72
N GLY A 375 -5.42 0.46 4.73
CA GLY A 375 -6.39 -0.62 4.67
C GLY A 375 -7.39 -0.53 3.50
N ASP A 376 -7.84 0.69 3.16
CA ASP A 376 -8.74 0.89 2.03
C ASP A 376 -8.05 0.48 0.73
N LEU A 377 -6.81 0.93 0.50
CA LEU A 377 -6.01 0.60 -0.68
C LEU A 377 -5.74 -0.91 -0.80
N LEU A 378 -5.46 -1.58 0.32
CA LEU A 378 -5.19 -3.03 0.35
C LEU A 378 -6.42 -3.88 -0.01
N SER A 379 -7.63 -3.30 -0.02
CA SER A 379 -8.87 -3.97 -0.41
C SER A 379 -9.22 -3.82 -1.90
N MET A 380 -8.45 -3.02 -2.65
CA MET A 380 -8.76 -2.65 -4.04
C MET A 380 -8.25 -3.67 -5.09
N GLU A 381 -8.48 -4.97 -4.85
CA GLU A 381 -8.00 -6.07 -5.70
C GLU A 381 -8.44 -5.96 -7.17
N GLN A 382 -9.56 -5.29 -7.43
CA GLN A 382 -10.07 -5.10 -8.79
C GLN A 382 -9.25 -4.07 -9.59
N HIS A 383 -8.46 -3.23 -8.91
CA HIS A 383 -7.73 -2.12 -9.52
C HIS A 383 -6.22 -2.25 -9.38
N ILE A 384 -5.72 -2.85 -8.28
CA ILE A 384 -4.30 -2.92 -7.92
C ILE A 384 -3.82 -4.37 -8.08
N ASP A 385 -2.74 -4.57 -8.82
CA ASP A 385 -2.24 -5.88 -9.21
C ASP A 385 -1.01 -6.32 -8.39
N LEU A 386 -0.26 -5.37 -7.81
CA LEU A 386 0.91 -5.66 -6.95
C LEU A 386 1.15 -4.55 -5.93
N ILE A 387 1.42 -4.92 -4.68
CA ILE A 387 1.81 -3.99 -3.60
C ILE A 387 3.30 -4.13 -3.28
N ILE A 388 3.99 -3.01 -3.12
CA ILE A 388 5.42 -2.95 -2.82
C ILE A 388 5.65 -2.04 -1.61
N PRO A 389 5.78 -2.61 -0.40
CA PRO A 389 6.09 -1.84 0.80
C PRO A 389 7.60 -1.56 0.91
N ARG A 390 7.95 -0.30 1.18
CA ARG A 390 9.32 0.19 1.40
C ARG A 390 9.39 0.99 2.69
N GLY A 391 9.63 0.29 3.81
CA GLY A 391 9.60 0.90 5.14
C GLY A 391 10.27 0.05 6.19
N SER A 392 9.75 0.11 7.42
CA SER A 392 10.20 -0.78 8.50
C SER A 392 9.66 -2.20 8.34
N THR A 393 10.26 -3.14 9.07
CA THR A 393 9.77 -4.53 9.19
C THR A 393 8.33 -4.57 9.67
N GLU A 394 7.94 -3.70 10.61
CA GLU A 394 6.57 -3.62 11.12
C GLU A 394 5.58 -3.21 10.02
N LEU A 395 5.93 -2.21 9.21
CA LEU A 395 5.10 -1.78 8.08
C LEU A 395 4.90 -2.93 7.08
N VAL A 396 6.00 -3.58 6.68
CA VAL A 396 5.96 -4.67 5.70
C VAL A 396 5.09 -5.82 6.22
N ARG A 397 5.28 -6.25 7.47
CA ARG A 397 4.46 -7.32 8.09
C ARG A 397 2.99 -6.91 8.23
N SER A 398 2.72 -5.66 8.58
CA SER A 398 1.36 -5.14 8.65
C SER A 398 0.66 -5.21 7.29
N ILE A 399 1.34 -4.79 6.21
CA ILE A 399 0.78 -4.84 4.85
C ILE A 399 0.59 -6.29 4.39
N GLN A 400 1.57 -7.16 4.64
CA GLN A 400 1.48 -8.58 4.29
C GLN A 400 0.33 -9.29 5.02
N SER A 401 0.07 -8.94 6.28
CA SER A 401 -1.03 -9.54 7.05
C SER A 401 -2.41 -8.98 6.69
N GLN A 402 -2.49 -7.73 6.24
CA GLN A 402 -3.74 -7.06 5.87
C GLN A 402 -4.14 -7.32 4.42
N SER A 403 -3.17 -7.45 3.50
CA SER A 403 -3.43 -7.75 2.09
C SER A 403 -3.78 -9.22 1.92
N GLN A 404 -5.07 -9.52 1.70
CA GLN A 404 -5.55 -10.90 1.56
C GLN A 404 -5.48 -11.41 0.11
N HIS A 405 -5.68 -10.52 -0.86
CA HIS A 405 -5.88 -10.91 -2.26
C HIS A 405 -4.85 -10.32 -3.21
N ILE A 406 -4.31 -9.14 -2.91
CA ILE A 406 -3.29 -8.51 -3.75
C ILE A 406 -1.90 -9.04 -3.34
N PRO A 407 -1.10 -9.55 -4.28
CA PRO A 407 0.27 -9.97 -4.00
C PRO A 407 1.12 -8.84 -3.42
N VAL A 408 1.94 -9.16 -2.43
CA VAL A 408 2.87 -8.21 -1.79
C VAL A 408 4.31 -8.63 -2.09
N MET A 409 5.08 -7.75 -2.70
CA MET A 409 6.50 -7.98 -3.02
C MET A 409 7.40 -7.13 -2.14
N GLY A 410 8.30 -7.79 -1.42
CA GLY A 410 9.32 -7.15 -0.59
C GLY A 410 10.00 -8.15 0.32
N HIS A 411 10.71 -7.66 1.32
CA HIS A 411 11.31 -8.47 2.38
C HIS A 411 10.94 -7.87 3.73
N ALA A 412 10.66 -8.73 4.73
CA ALA A 412 10.36 -8.28 6.08
C ALA A 412 11.62 -8.16 6.95
N GLU A 413 12.66 -8.94 6.66
CA GLU A 413 13.88 -9.06 7.48
C GLU A 413 15.12 -9.16 6.58
N GLY A 414 16.26 -8.78 7.13
CA GLY A 414 17.57 -8.70 6.48
C GLY A 414 18.68 -9.44 7.23
N ILE A 415 18.39 -10.61 7.82
CA ILE A 415 19.39 -11.41 8.55
C ILE A 415 20.33 -12.07 7.54
N CYS A 416 21.50 -11.44 7.33
CA CYS A 416 22.52 -11.83 6.36
C CYS A 416 23.76 -12.39 7.05
N HIS A 417 24.37 -13.42 6.46
CA HIS A 417 25.56 -14.07 7.01
C HIS A 417 26.80 -13.82 6.16
N VAL A 418 27.95 -13.76 6.83
CA VAL A 418 29.26 -13.93 6.19
C VAL A 418 29.93 -15.14 6.83
N TYR A 419 30.27 -16.14 6.03
CA TYR A 419 31.00 -17.33 6.45
C TYR A 419 32.46 -17.24 6.02
N ILE A 420 33.38 -17.36 6.97
CA ILE A 420 34.82 -17.41 6.73
C ILE A 420 35.27 -18.86 6.82
N ASP A 421 35.60 -19.44 5.66
CA ASP A 421 36.09 -20.81 5.53
C ASP A 421 37.56 -20.92 5.95
N LYS A 422 38.00 -22.14 6.30
CA LYS A 422 39.38 -22.41 6.73
C LYS A 422 40.44 -22.05 5.67
N GLU A 423 40.08 -22.02 4.38
CA GLU A 423 41.00 -21.68 3.28
C GLU A 423 40.81 -20.23 2.80
N ALA A 424 40.28 -19.35 3.64
CA ALA A 424 40.12 -17.93 3.33
C ALA A 424 41.45 -17.17 3.30
N ASP A 425 41.58 -16.24 2.34
CA ASP A 425 42.55 -15.16 2.44
C ASP A 425 42.14 -14.21 3.57
N LEU A 426 42.97 -14.17 4.62
CA LEU A 426 42.68 -13.44 5.85
C LEU A 426 42.55 -11.92 5.63
N GLN A 427 43.31 -11.34 4.70
CA GLN A 427 43.24 -9.91 4.40
C GLN A 427 41.95 -9.57 3.64
N LYS A 428 41.56 -10.42 2.68
CA LYS A 428 40.26 -10.28 1.99
C LYS A 428 39.11 -10.43 2.99
N ALA A 429 39.17 -11.41 3.89
CA ALA A 429 38.16 -11.64 4.91
C ALA A 429 37.93 -10.40 5.78
N LEU A 430 39.00 -9.80 6.35
CA LEU A 430 38.87 -8.58 7.16
C LEU A 430 38.20 -7.43 6.41
N LYS A 431 38.59 -7.22 5.14
CA LYS A 431 37.99 -6.18 4.29
C LYS A 431 36.50 -6.44 4.06
N ILE A 432 36.12 -7.67 3.73
CA ILE A 432 34.74 -8.07 3.44
C ILE A 432 33.87 -7.96 4.69
N ILE A 433 34.34 -8.44 5.85
CA ILE A 433 33.60 -8.35 7.12
C ILE A 433 33.35 -6.87 7.47
N ARG A 434 34.39 -6.04 7.42
CA ARG A 434 34.29 -4.62 7.73
C ARG A 434 33.27 -3.92 6.81
N ASP A 435 33.37 -4.12 5.50
CA ASP A 435 32.46 -3.50 4.55
C ASP A 435 31.02 -3.98 4.77
N SER A 436 30.84 -5.29 4.97
CA SER A 436 29.51 -5.90 5.15
C SER A 436 28.77 -5.41 6.39
N LYS A 437 29.47 -5.06 7.48
CA LYS A 437 28.85 -4.53 8.71
C LYS A 437 28.84 -3.00 8.78
N CYS A 438 29.94 -2.35 8.41
CA CYS A 438 30.19 -0.95 8.77
C CYS A 438 29.87 0.07 7.67
N ASP A 439 29.75 -0.33 6.39
CA ASP A 439 29.44 0.60 5.29
C ASP A 439 28.10 1.32 5.51
N TYR A 440 27.05 0.55 5.73
CA TYR A 440 25.73 1.08 6.09
C TYR A 440 24.98 0.09 7.00
N PRO A 441 25.18 0.18 8.33
CA PRO A 441 24.70 -0.84 9.27
C PRO A 441 23.16 -0.99 9.34
N ALA A 442 22.42 0.02 8.90
CA ALA A 442 20.96 0.02 8.88
C ALA A 442 20.36 -0.46 7.54
N ALA A 443 21.19 -0.95 6.61
CA ALA A 443 20.75 -1.59 5.38
C ALA A 443 20.32 -3.04 5.64
N CYS A 444 19.30 -3.50 4.94
CA CYS A 444 18.79 -4.87 5.07
C CYS A 444 19.73 -5.97 4.56
N ASN A 445 20.79 -5.59 3.84
CA ASN A 445 21.84 -6.51 3.38
C ASN A 445 23.14 -6.35 4.19
N ALA A 446 23.13 -5.62 5.31
CA ALA A 446 24.26 -5.57 6.22
C ALA A 446 24.44 -6.94 6.89
N MET A 447 25.69 -7.33 7.14
CA MET A 447 25.99 -8.57 7.87
C MET A 447 25.44 -8.46 9.30
N GLU A 448 24.66 -9.45 9.71
CA GLU A 448 24.14 -9.56 11.09
C GLU A 448 24.80 -10.68 11.87
N THR A 449 25.21 -11.76 11.18
CA THR A 449 25.93 -12.89 11.78
C THR A 449 27.20 -13.20 11.01
N LEU A 450 28.33 -13.25 11.70
CA LEU A 450 29.61 -13.74 11.20
C LEU A 450 29.81 -15.19 11.65
N LEU A 451 29.97 -16.09 10.69
CA LEU A 451 30.29 -17.49 10.94
C LEU A 451 31.78 -17.72 10.67
N VAL A 452 32.51 -18.25 11.64
CA VAL A 452 33.96 -18.47 11.53
C VAL A 452 34.25 -19.97 11.63
N HIS A 453 35.02 -20.50 10.69
CA HIS A 453 35.46 -21.90 10.77
C HIS A 453 36.37 -22.11 12.00
N GLU A 454 36.15 -23.22 12.74
CA GLU A 454 36.87 -23.52 13.99
C GLU A 454 38.41 -23.47 13.88
N ASN A 455 38.99 -23.94 12.77
CA ASN A 455 40.44 -23.89 12.53
C ASN A 455 41.03 -22.47 12.53
N LEU A 456 40.21 -21.45 12.27
CA LEU A 456 40.65 -20.05 12.29
C LEU A 456 40.67 -19.45 13.70
N MET A 457 40.20 -20.20 14.70
CA MET A 457 40.24 -19.80 16.11
C MET A 457 41.63 -20.03 16.72
N GLU A 458 42.42 -20.93 16.14
CA GLU A 458 43.78 -21.26 16.57
C GLU A 458 44.80 -20.29 15.94
N GLY A 459 44.72 -19.00 16.27
CA GLY A 459 45.65 -17.99 15.74
C GLY A 459 45.29 -16.55 16.05
N GLU A 460 46.06 -15.61 15.48
CA GLU A 460 45.83 -14.17 15.67
C GLU A 460 44.62 -13.64 14.88
N PHE A 461 44.16 -14.37 13.86
CA PHE A 461 43.12 -13.90 12.96
C PHE A 461 41.78 -13.58 13.66
N PHE A 462 41.34 -14.42 14.60
CA PHE A 462 40.13 -14.13 15.37
C PHE A 462 40.30 -12.86 16.23
N SER A 463 41.50 -12.66 16.80
CA SER A 463 41.85 -11.43 17.52
C SER A 463 41.81 -10.21 16.58
N ASP A 464 42.32 -10.34 15.35
CA ASP A 464 42.28 -9.28 14.34
C ASP A 464 40.85 -8.89 13.96
N ILE A 465 39.95 -9.86 13.79
CA ILE A 465 38.52 -9.61 13.57
C ILE A 465 37.95 -8.80 14.74
N CYS A 466 38.19 -9.24 15.97
CA CYS A 466 37.66 -8.59 17.17
C CYS A 466 38.21 -7.16 17.33
N ASN A 467 39.51 -6.97 17.10
CA ASN A 467 40.17 -5.66 17.18
C ASN A 467 39.65 -4.71 16.09
N MET A 468 39.47 -5.21 14.87
CA MET A 468 38.90 -4.44 13.76
C MET A 468 37.47 -4.00 14.07
N LEU A 469 36.59 -4.93 14.45
CA LEU A 469 35.19 -4.63 14.78
C LEU A 469 35.09 -3.65 15.95
N LYS A 470 35.89 -3.84 17.00
CA LYS A 470 35.94 -2.93 18.14
C LYS A 470 36.43 -1.53 17.75
N LYS A 471 37.41 -1.43 16.86
CA LYS A 471 37.92 -0.14 16.35
C LYS A 471 36.85 0.63 15.57
N GLU A 472 36.02 -0.09 14.82
CA GLU A 472 34.85 0.47 14.11
C GLU A 472 33.64 0.73 15.03
N GLY A 473 33.75 0.43 16.33
CA GLY A 473 32.68 0.63 17.31
C GLY A 473 31.58 -0.43 17.27
N VAL A 474 31.82 -1.58 16.65
CA VAL A 474 30.85 -2.68 16.57
C VAL A 474 30.79 -3.45 17.89
N THR A 475 29.57 -3.62 18.41
CA THR A 475 29.29 -4.49 19.57
C THR A 475 29.15 -5.94 19.10
N ILE A 476 29.93 -6.84 19.71
CA ILE A 476 29.92 -8.26 19.37
C ILE A 476 29.04 -9.01 20.38
N ASN A 477 28.17 -9.88 19.88
CA ASN A 477 27.47 -10.89 20.67
C ASN A 477 27.98 -12.29 20.30
N ALA A 478 28.37 -13.08 21.28
CA ALA A 478 28.85 -14.44 21.05
C ALA A 478 27.69 -15.41 20.82
N GLY A 479 27.76 -16.22 19.77
CA GLY A 479 26.92 -17.40 19.63
C GLY A 479 27.27 -18.46 20.68
N PRO A 480 26.38 -19.45 20.92
CA PRO A 480 26.60 -20.49 21.92
C PRO A 480 27.95 -21.20 21.87
N VAL A 481 28.49 -21.53 20.69
CA VAL A 481 29.78 -22.24 20.59
C VAL A 481 30.92 -21.30 20.96
N LEU A 482 30.94 -20.11 20.38
CA LEU A 482 31.95 -19.10 20.72
C LEU A 482 31.95 -18.74 22.21
N HIS A 483 30.77 -18.59 22.81
CA HIS A 483 30.64 -18.25 24.23
C HIS A 483 31.24 -19.33 25.15
N GLN A 484 31.10 -20.61 24.78
CA GLN A 484 31.70 -21.72 25.53
C GLN A 484 33.22 -21.80 25.36
N MET A 485 33.76 -21.35 24.23
CA MET A 485 35.20 -21.36 23.96
C MET A 485 35.97 -20.27 24.71
N LEU A 486 35.31 -19.17 25.09
CA LEU A 486 35.96 -18.00 25.69
C LEU A 486 35.67 -17.90 27.20
N THR A 487 36.72 -17.95 28.02
CA THR A 487 36.61 -17.70 29.47
C THR A 487 36.14 -16.28 29.79
N PHE A 488 36.59 -15.30 29.00
CA PHE A 488 36.17 -13.90 29.07
C PHE A 488 35.86 -13.43 27.65
N GLY A 489 34.58 -13.41 27.30
CA GLY A 489 34.11 -13.11 25.95
C GLY A 489 33.00 -12.06 25.91
N PRO A 490 32.53 -11.73 24.69
CA PRO A 490 31.34 -10.89 24.52
C PRO A 490 30.10 -11.55 25.16
N PRO A 491 29.04 -10.76 25.43
CA PRO A 491 27.79 -11.30 25.94
C PRO A 491 27.20 -12.34 24.99
N LEU A 492 26.51 -13.33 25.55
CA LEU A 492 25.78 -14.33 24.76
C LEU A 492 24.68 -13.65 23.93
N ALA A 493 24.58 -14.00 22.66
CA ALA A 493 23.52 -13.53 21.77
C ALA A 493 22.14 -13.95 22.31
N LYS A 494 21.20 -13.01 22.36
CA LYS A 494 19.83 -13.27 22.84
C LYS A 494 19.09 -14.29 21.96
N THR A 495 19.34 -14.22 20.66
CA THR A 495 18.80 -15.12 19.64
C THR A 495 19.73 -15.07 18.43
N MET A 496 19.89 -16.20 17.74
CA MET A 496 20.65 -16.27 16.49
C MET A 496 19.85 -15.74 15.28
N LYS A 497 18.56 -15.46 15.48
CA LYS A 497 17.66 -14.89 14.48
C LYS A 497 17.32 -13.45 14.85
N LEU A 498 18.30 -12.55 14.72
CA LEU A 498 18.15 -11.12 15.03
C LEU A 498 18.76 -10.26 13.93
N GLU A 499 18.00 -9.28 13.46
CA GLU A 499 18.51 -8.17 12.66
C GLU A 499 18.82 -7.01 13.63
N TYR A 500 20.09 -6.62 13.74
CA TYR A 500 20.51 -5.58 14.66
C TYR A 500 20.34 -4.18 14.06
N GLY A 501 20.47 -4.04 12.74
CA GLY A 501 20.28 -2.77 12.02
C GLY A 501 21.17 -1.62 12.49
N SER A 502 22.30 -1.95 13.13
CA SER A 502 23.22 -1.01 13.79
C SER A 502 24.64 -1.57 13.83
N LEU A 503 25.58 -0.86 14.46
CA LEU A 503 26.96 -1.33 14.68
C LEU A 503 26.98 -2.39 15.80
N GLU A 504 26.29 -3.49 15.55
CA GLU A 504 26.20 -4.68 16.40
C GLU A 504 26.08 -5.91 15.48
N CYS A 505 26.68 -7.04 15.87
CA CYS A 505 26.57 -8.31 15.16
C CYS A 505 26.72 -9.50 16.10
N CYS A 506 26.27 -10.67 15.62
CA CYS A 506 26.57 -11.94 16.23
C CYS A 506 27.82 -12.57 15.59
N VAL A 507 28.66 -13.24 16.38
CA VAL A 507 29.79 -14.05 15.89
C VAL A 507 29.64 -15.46 16.44
N GLU A 508 29.67 -16.45 15.56
CA GLU A 508 29.53 -17.87 15.92
C GLU A 508 30.61 -18.72 15.23
N VAL A 509 31.02 -19.79 15.90
CA VAL A 509 32.00 -20.74 15.38
C VAL A 509 31.29 -21.96 14.81
N VAL A 510 31.74 -22.43 13.65
CA VAL A 510 31.23 -23.61 12.95
C VAL A 510 32.37 -24.54 12.55
N LYS A 511 32.12 -25.85 12.52
CA LYS A 511 33.15 -26.86 12.25
C LYS A 511 33.51 -27.03 10.79
N ASN A 512 32.58 -26.73 9.90
CA ASN A 512 32.72 -26.92 8.46
C ASN A 512 31.61 -26.19 7.69
N ILE A 513 31.69 -26.26 6.37
CA ILE A 513 30.71 -25.68 5.44
C ILE A 513 29.29 -26.22 5.66
N ASP A 514 29.12 -27.50 6.02
CA ASP A 514 27.78 -28.09 6.22
C ASP A 514 27.09 -27.46 7.42
N GLU A 515 27.81 -27.24 8.51
CA GLU A 515 27.29 -26.55 9.68
C GLU A 515 26.99 -25.06 9.38
N ALA A 516 27.86 -24.39 8.61
CA ALA A 516 27.60 -23.02 8.15
C ALA A 516 26.30 -22.92 7.33
N ILE A 517 26.11 -23.83 6.37
CA ILE A 517 24.91 -23.90 5.53
C ILE A 517 23.65 -24.18 6.37
N ASN A 518 23.73 -25.16 7.28
CA ASN A 518 22.62 -25.48 8.18
C ASN A 518 22.27 -24.32 9.10
N HIS A 519 23.27 -23.56 9.56
CA HIS A 519 23.06 -22.35 10.33
C HIS A 519 22.29 -21.31 9.52
N ILE A 520 22.73 -21.03 8.30
CA ILE A 520 22.10 -20.05 7.40
C ILE A 520 20.65 -20.45 7.09
N TYR A 521 20.37 -21.72 6.81
CA TYR A 521 18.99 -22.17 6.60
C TYR A 521 18.09 -22.00 7.81
N LYS A 522 18.63 -22.22 9.01
CA LYS A 522 17.87 -22.17 10.25
C LYS A 522 17.57 -20.75 10.70
N TYR A 523 18.53 -19.84 10.53
CA TYR A 523 18.48 -18.51 11.13
C TYR A 523 18.46 -17.36 10.11
N GLY A 524 18.86 -17.60 8.87
CA GLY A 524 18.83 -16.63 7.80
C GLY A 524 17.44 -16.21 7.36
N SER A 525 17.39 -15.04 6.75
CA SER A 525 16.18 -14.46 6.16
C SER A 525 15.98 -14.84 4.68
N GLY A 526 16.97 -15.54 4.09
CA GLY A 526 16.99 -15.81 2.65
C GLY A 526 17.32 -14.57 1.81
N HIS A 527 17.93 -13.54 2.40
CA HIS A 527 18.29 -12.29 1.74
C HIS A 527 19.64 -12.40 1.02
N THR A 528 20.75 -12.16 1.74
CA THR A 528 22.10 -12.22 1.17
C THR A 528 23.02 -12.98 2.10
N ASP A 529 23.74 -13.96 1.57
CA ASP A 529 24.75 -14.70 2.35
C ASP A 529 26.06 -14.85 1.55
N VAL A 530 27.17 -14.80 2.26
CA VAL A 530 28.51 -14.69 1.67
C VAL A 530 29.40 -15.81 2.19
N ILE A 531 30.21 -16.40 1.30
CA ILE A 531 31.38 -17.21 1.67
C ILE A 531 32.67 -16.47 1.31
N VAL A 532 33.65 -16.54 2.21
CA VAL A 532 35.03 -16.12 1.96
C VAL A 532 35.93 -17.35 2.00
N THR A 533 36.52 -17.71 0.86
CA THR A 533 37.42 -18.87 0.68
C THR A 533 38.25 -18.70 -0.59
N GLU A 534 39.46 -19.24 -0.63
CA GLU A 534 40.23 -19.40 -1.89
C GLU A 534 39.99 -20.77 -2.54
N ASN A 535 39.22 -21.65 -1.89
CA ASN A 535 38.85 -22.95 -2.44
C ASN A 535 37.61 -22.82 -3.36
N ASN A 536 37.84 -23.00 -4.67
CA ASN A 536 36.77 -22.89 -5.66
C ASN A 536 35.68 -23.97 -5.49
N ASP A 537 36.03 -25.20 -5.12
CA ASP A 537 35.06 -26.28 -4.94
C ASP A 537 34.14 -25.99 -3.73
N THR A 538 34.71 -25.48 -2.64
CA THR A 538 33.96 -25.03 -1.46
C THR A 538 33.05 -23.85 -1.81
N ALA A 539 33.55 -22.87 -2.56
CA ALA A 539 32.77 -21.71 -2.99
C ALA A 539 31.57 -22.11 -3.88
N GLU A 540 31.80 -22.95 -4.88
CA GLU A 540 30.74 -23.47 -5.74
C GLU A 540 29.72 -24.31 -4.96
N SER A 541 30.19 -25.14 -4.03
CA SER A 541 29.32 -25.94 -3.16
C SER A 541 28.41 -25.05 -2.31
N PHE A 542 28.96 -23.99 -1.72
CA PHE A 542 28.19 -23.01 -0.95
C PHE A 542 27.13 -22.31 -1.82
N GLN A 543 27.53 -21.80 -3.00
CA GLN A 543 26.62 -21.11 -3.93
C GLN A 543 25.48 -22.01 -4.45
N LYS A 544 25.76 -23.29 -4.72
CA LYS A 544 24.75 -24.25 -5.19
C LYS A 544 23.77 -24.65 -4.09
N ARG A 545 24.22 -24.65 -2.83
CA ARG A 545 23.44 -25.13 -1.70
C ARG A 545 22.62 -24.00 -1.07
N ILE A 546 23.22 -22.85 -0.76
CA ILE A 546 22.50 -21.75 -0.11
C ILE A 546 21.33 -21.27 -0.97
N ASP A 547 20.16 -21.21 -0.35
CA ASP A 547 18.90 -20.82 -0.98
C ASP A 547 18.47 -19.43 -0.52
N SER A 548 19.35 -18.46 -0.73
CA SER A 548 19.12 -17.04 -0.49
C SER A 548 18.93 -16.30 -1.81
N ALA A 549 18.34 -15.12 -1.76
CA ALA A 549 18.10 -14.31 -2.94
C ALA A 549 19.42 -13.87 -3.62
N CYS A 550 20.47 -13.65 -2.82
CA CYS A 550 21.82 -13.35 -3.27
C CYS A 550 22.82 -14.24 -2.53
N VAL A 551 23.72 -14.90 -3.27
CA VAL A 551 24.80 -15.71 -2.69
C VAL A 551 26.14 -15.28 -3.29
N PHE A 552 27.05 -14.81 -2.45
CA PHE A 552 28.31 -14.22 -2.91
C PHE A 552 29.54 -15.02 -2.49
N HIS A 553 30.57 -14.98 -3.32
CA HIS A 553 31.90 -15.51 -3.04
C HIS A 553 32.91 -14.36 -3.05
N ASN A 554 33.65 -14.19 -1.96
CA ASN A 554 34.70 -13.17 -1.82
C ASN A 554 34.24 -11.72 -2.14
N ALA A 555 32.97 -11.41 -1.88
CA ALA A 555 32.38 -10.08 -2.08
C ALA A 555 31.45 -9.72 -0.92
N SER A 556 31.40 -8.44 -0.54
CA SER A 556 30.54 -7.98 0.57
C SER A 556 29.05 -8.23 0.29
N SER A 557 28.29 -8.54 1.35
CA SER A 557 26.83 -8.63 1.30
C SER A 557 26.18 -7.33 0.80
N ARG A 558 26.85 -6.18 1.00
CA ARG A 558 26.41 -4.86 0.57
C ARG A 558 26.27 -4.72 -0.95
N PHE A 559 26.84 -5.62 -1.74
CA PHE A 559 26.66 -5.61 -3.19
C PHE A 559 25.25 -6.00 -3.64
N ALA A 560 24.43 -6.63 -2.78
CA ALA A 560 23.04 -6.95 -3.08
C ALA A 560 22.15 -5.70 -3.13
N ASP A 561 22.23 -4.98 -4.24
CA ASP A 561 21.56 -3.70 -4.49
C ASP A 561 21.37 -3.53 -6.00
N GLY A 562 20.20 -3.03 -6.42
CA GLY A 562 19.84 -2.96 -7.84
C GLY A 562 20.78 -2.09 -8.67
N PHE A 563 21.25 -0.95 -8.13
CA PHE A 563 22.20 -0.10 -8.84
C PHE A 563 23.56 -0.80 -8.96
N ARG A 564 24.05 -1.43 -7.89
CA ARG A 564 25.32 -2.18 -7.90
C ARG A 564 25.28 -3.40 -8.83
N PHE A 565 24.11 -3.99 -9.06
CA PHE A 565 23.90 -5.08 -10.02
C PHE A 565 23.75 -4.59 -11.47
N GLY A 566 23.77 -3.29 -11.71
CA GLY A 566 23.62 -2.73 -13.05
C GLY A 566 22.17 -2.67 -13.55
N LEU A 567 21.18 -2.74 -12.65
CA LEU A 567 19.75 -2.60 -12.98
C LEU A 567 19.29 -1.13 -13.08
N GLY A 568 20.19 -0.17 -12.82
CA GLY A 568 19.93 1.27 -12.79
C GLY A 568 19.22 1.72 -11.50
N ALA A 569 18.11 1.08 -11.14
CA ALA A 569 17.47 1.22 -9.83
C ALA A 569 16.76 -0.08 -9.43
N GLU A 570 16.25 -0.09 -8.21
CA GLU A 570 15.39 -1.15 -7.71
C GLU A 570 14.11 -0.57 -7.11
N VAL A 571 13.01 -1.29 -7.25
CA VAL A 571 11.78 -0.99 -6.52
C VAL A 571 11.85 -1.50 -5.07
N GLY A 572 12.70 -2.52 -4.85
CA GLY A 572 12.65 -3.42 -3.71
C GLY A 572 13.71 -4.51 -3.82
N ILE A 573 14.01 -5.16 -2.70
CA ILE A 573 14.63 -6.49 -2.70
C ILE A 573 13.55 -7.49 -2.32
N SER A 574 13.43 -8.60 -3.05
CA SER A 574 12.47 -9.65 -2.77
C SER A 574 13.19 -10.90 -2.25
N THR A 575 12.76 -11.42 -1.10
CA THR A 575 13.17 -12.74 -0.61
C THR A 575 12.16 -13.84 -1.00
N ALA A 576 11.10 -13.48 -1.71
CA ALA A 576 10.11 -14.43 -2.20
C ALA A 576 10.72 -15.38 -3.23
N ARG A 577 10.17 -16.60 -3.30
CA ARG A 577 10.60 -17.63 -4.26
C ARG A 577 9.82 -17.63 -5.57
N ILE A 578 8.78 -16.81 -5.65
CA ILE A 578 7.90 -16.70 -6.81
C ILE A 578 8.03 -15.33 -7.44
N HIS A 579 7.82 -15.27 -8.76
CA HIS A 579 7.87 -14.06 -9.58
C HIS A 579 9.25 -13.40 -9.73
N ALA A 580 9.71 -12.69 -8.70
CA ALA A 580 11.01 -11.99 -8.71
C ALA A 580 11.72 -12.16 -7.35
N ARG A 581 13.05 -12.36 -7.40
CA ARG A 581 13.89 -12.64 -6.24
C ARG A 581 15.22 -11.89 -6.35
N GLY A 582 15.68 -11.32 -5.24
CA GLY A 582 16.82 -10.40 -5.19
C GLY A 582 16.41 -8.95 -5.47
N PRO A 583 17.36 -8.07 -5.82
CA PRO A 583 17.06 -6.71 -6.27
C PRO A 583 16.13 -6.72 -7.48
N VAL A 584 15.00 -6.02 -7.37
CA VAL A 584 13.92 -6.04 -8.36
C VAL A 584 13.97 -4.78 -9.22
N GLY A 585 14.47 -4.94 -10.45
CA GLY A 585 14.47 -3.90 -11.50
C GLY A 585 13.23 -3.95 -12.40
N VAL A 586 13.35 -3.43 -13.62
CA VAL A 586 12.24 -3.33 -14.60
C VAL A 586 11.60 -4.69 -14.92
N GLU A 587 12.41 -5.74 -15.10
CA GLU A 587 11.91 -7.08 -15.46
C GLU A 587 11.00 -7.68 -14.37
N GLY A 588 11.27 -7.41 -13.10
CA GLY A 588 10.44 -7.89 -12.00
C GLY A 588 9.10 -7.16 -11.89
N LEU A 589 8.86 -6.13 -12.71
CA LEU A 589 7.58 -5.44 -12.84
C LEU A 589 6.80 -5.87 -14.10
N LEU A 590 7.23 -6.96 -14.74
CA LEU A 590 6.59 -7.55 -15.91
C LEU A 590 6.07 -8.95 -15.57
N THR A 591 5.02 -9.36 -16.27
CA THR A 591 4.53 -10.74 -16.34
C THR A 591 4.56 -11.22 -17.80
N THR A 592 3.97 -12.37 -18.10
CA THR A 592 3.94 -12.93 -19.45
C THR A 592 2.52 -13.22 -19.91
N LYS A 593 2.28 -13.16 -21.22
CA LYS A 593 1.06 -13.66 -21.85
C LYS A 593 1.38 -14.50 -23.08
N TRP A 594 0.46 -15.40 -23.41
CA TRP A 594 0.50 -16.22 -24.62
C TRP A 594 -0.31 -15.55 -25.72
N VAL A 595 0.28 -15.42 -26.91
CA VAL A 595 -0.33 -14.87 -28.12
C VAL A 595 -0.29 -15.94 -29.18
N LEU A 596 -1.47 -16.40 -29.61
CA LEU A 596 -1.63 -17.42 -30.64
C LEU A 596 -2.18 -16.77 -31.91
N ASN A 597 -1.44 -16.86 -33.01
CA ASN A 597 -1.89 -16.40 -34.31
C ASN A 597 -2.20 -17.62 -35.18
N GLY A 598 -3.42 -17.71 -35.67
CA GLY A 598 -3.88 -18.78 -36.57
C GLY A 598 -4.66 -18.20 -37.75
N THR A 599 -4.92 -19.03 -38.76
CA THR A 599 -5.76 -18.69 -39.92
C THR A 599 -7.24 -18.95 -39.65
N ASP A 600 -7.57 -20.18 -39.26
CA ASP A 600 -8.94 -20.71 -39.18
C ASP A 600 -9.00 -21.98 -38.30
N HIS A 601 -7.99 -22.17 -37.45
CA HIS A 601 -7.76 -23.41 -36.70
C HIS A 601 -8.87 -23.65 -35.66
N ALA A 602 -9.51 -24.82 -35.73
CA ALA A 602 -10.36 -25.33 -34.65
C ALA A 602 -9.65 -26.48 -33.92
N ALA A 603 -9.86 -26.61 -32.61
CA ALA A 603 -9.26 -27.71 -31.83
C ALA A 603 -9.68 -29.10 -32.34
N ALA A 604 -10.88 -29.22 -32.92
CA ALA A 604 -11.38 -30.46 -33.52
C ALA A 604 -10.59 -30.90 -34.76
N ASP A 605 -9.96 -29.96 -35.49
CA ASP A 605 -9.15 -30.26 -36.67
C ASP A 605 -7.90 -31.10 -36.34
N PHE A 606 -7.53 -31.15 -35.06
CA PHE A 606 -6.37 -31.88 -34.53
C PHE A 606 -6.76 -33.14 -33.75
N SER A 607 -8.03 -33.56 -33.81
CA SER A 607 -8.48 -34.85 -33.27
C SER A 607 -8.02 -36.02 -34.17
N GLU A 608 -8.24 -37.27 -33.75
CA GLU A 608 -7.85 -38.45 -34.55
C GLU A 608 -8.46 -38.45 -35.97
N ASP A 609 -9.69 -37.94 -36.10
CA ASP A 609 -10.40 -37.81 -37.39
C ASP A 609 -10.18 -36.42 -38.05
N GLY A 610 -9.36 -35.58 -37.43
CA GLY A 610 -9.06 -34.21 -37.87
C GLY A 610 -8.03 -34.17 -39.02
N GLY A 611 -8.19 -33.21 -39.94
CA GLY A 611 -7.31 -33.07 -41.11
C GLY A 611 -5.99 -32.33 -40.86
N ARG A 612 -5.72 -31.86 -39.64
CA ARG A 612 -4.50 -31.09 -39.29
C ARG A 612 -3.64 -31.86 -38.28
N THR A 613 -2.33 -31.62 -38.32
CA THR A 613 -1.34 -32.28 -37.46
C THR A 613 -0.51 -31.27 -36.68
N TRP A 614 -0.11 -31.64 -35.47
CA TRP A 614 0.82 -30.86 -34.65
C TRP A 614 2.27 -30.97 -35.13
N LEU A 615 3.02 -29.88 -35.02
CA LEU A 615 4.46 -29.77 -35.32
C LEU A 615 5.28 -29.51 -34.05
N HIS A 616 4.83 -28.58 -33.19
CA HIS A 616 5.53 -28.16 -31.96
C HIS A 616 7.01 -27.77 -32.14
N GLU A 617 7.34 -27.10 -33.24
CA GLU A 617 8.71 -26.71 -33.56
C GLU A 617 9.07 -25.38 -32.88
N SER A 618 10.14 -25.37 -32.08
CA SER A 618 10.69 -24.13 -31.52
C SER A 618 11.29 -23.27 -32.63
N LEU A 619 10.86 -22.02 -32.71
CA LEU A 619 11.35 -21.04 -33.68
C LEU A 619 12.40 -20.12 -33.05
N PRO A 620 13.35 -19.58 -33.82
CA PRO A 620 14.31 -18.61 -33.31
C PRO A 620 13.60 -17.35 -32.79
N LEU A 621 14.19 -16.76 -31.76
CA LEU A 621 13.81 -15.47 -31.19
C LEU A 621 14.65 -14.37 -31.86
N ASP A 622 14.06 -13.20 -32.08
CA ASP A 622 14.81 -12.04 -32.53
C ASP A 622 15.68 -11.53 -31.35
N GLU A 623 16.99 -11.30 -31.59
CA GLU A 623 18.00 -10.91 -30.56
C GLU A 623 17.78 -9.53 -29.92
#